data_AF-L8ETW2-F1
#
_entry.id   AF-L8ETW2-F1
#
_cell.length_a   1.000
_cell.length_b   1.000
_cell.length_c   1.000
_cell.angle_alpha   90.00
_cell.angle_beta   90.00
_cell.angle_gamma   90.00
#
_symmetry.space_group_name_H-M   'P 1'
#
loop_
_entity.id
_entity.type
_entity.pdbx_description
1 polymer ?
#
loop_
_entity_poly.entity_id
_entity_poly.type
_entity_poly.pdbx_seq_one_letter_code
_entity_poly.pdbx_strand_id
1 'polypeptide(L)'
;MSTTTGTGFCRVTVAAPDARIDVALPEDVALVDIYPEILRLSGQSQAEGAPTGYHLVRRDGTVLDAGQSLAQQRILDGDLLLLRPFAESLPLPVFDDVSDAVASAVKRNRNRWSDDLMNIVGLTAGVLLLVMMAFALWFSNPVDRDMHRLPGIIAGVTGIVLVALSGVRARVYDDHASSIALGLASLPHLLLAGSGIMPVADGEGPGRLQFLVGCVTVLIASVLLVVLLPRGDAPFVAAAFLASIGTLAVFASILTEAEPREVAAVTAVVAIAVVAWLPSLSSRFARLPIGYKSPDQIAKGPHDGDQDAMTESVDFIKIGNQAKRGHELLLGLVAGCSALVVGAAGVVLGFSDNVWAQLLALAAGITIMLRARLFDYTAQVACLTVAGILTVVLLILGISLHPPVDILADLARFGDSGPLNIRTVWFSASIAAGAAVLVGVGLVVPKKGVTPFWGRVFDIFDGVVLLSLVPLCLAVLDVYGTVRGLTSSS
;
A
#
# COMPACT_ATOMS: atom_id res chain seq x y z
N MET A 1 -54.64 13.76 35.34
CA MET A 1 -53.45 12.93 35.02
C MET A 1 -53.69 12.37 33.63
N SER A 2 -52.89 12.82 32.67
CA SER A 2 -53.10 12.55 31.24
C SER A 2 -52.72 11.11 30.91
N THR A 3 -53.68 10.34 30.41
CA THR A 3 -53.48 9.01 29.82
C THR A 3 -52.88 9.17 28.44
N THR A 4 -51.58 8.93 28.29
CA THR A 4 -50.95 8.76 26.98
C THR A 4 -51.46 7.44 26.40
N THR A 5 -52.28 7.54 25.37
CA THR A 5 -52.80 6.41 24.60
C THR A 5 -51.64 5.83 23.78
N GLY A 6 -50.94 4.86 24.36
CA GLY A 6 -49.94 4.06 23.64
C GLY A 6 -50.65 3.17 22.63
N THR A 7 -50.15 3.10 21.40
CA THR A 7 -50.75 2.35 20.31
C THR A 7 -50.67 0.83 20.47
N GLY A 8 -50.16 0.30 21.60
CA GLY A 8 -49.94 -1.14 21.79
C GLY A 8 -48.78 -1.70 20.96
N PHE A 9 -48.00 -0.84 20.30
CA PHE A 9 -46.91 -1.22 19.40
C PHE A 9 -45.64 -0.42 19.72
N CYS A 10 -44.52 -1.11 19.64
CA CYS A 10 -43.17 -0.59 19.78
C CYS A 10 -42.42 -0.70 18.44
N ARG A 11 -41.91 0.42 17.91
CA ARG A 11 -41.09 0.49 16.70
C ARG A 11 -39.65 0.17 17.04
N VAL A 12 -39.13 -0.92 16.53
CA VAL A 12 -37.74 -1.34 16.74
C VAL A 12 -37.03 -1.58 15.41
N THR A 13 -35.73 -1.33 15.40
CA THR A 13 -34.87 -1.75 14.30
C THR A 13 -34.30 -3.12 14.61
N VAL A 14 -34.61 -4.12 13.78
CA VAL A 14 -33.99 -5.45 13.85
C VAL A 14 -32.86 -5.53 12.83
N ALA A 15 -31.63 -5.73 13.31
CA ALA A 15 -30.44 -5.97 12.50
C ALA A 15 -30.13 -7.47 12.48
N ALA A 16 -30.40 -8.11 11.36
CA ALA A 16 -30.01 -9.48 11.03
C ALA A 16 -28.63 -9.50 10.32
N PRO A 17 -27.99 -10.67 10.16
CA PRO A 17 -26.67 -10.77 9.53
C PRO A 17 -26.58 -10.13 8.14
N ASP A 18 -27.60 -10.33 7.31
CA ASP A 18 -27.64 -9.87 5.91
C ASP A 18 -28.72 -8.81 5.64
N ALA A 19 -29.46 -8.38 6.66
CA ALA A 19 -30.61 -7.49 6.49
C ALA A 19 -30.83 -6.59 7.70
N ARG A 20 -31.36 -5.39 7.46
CA ARG A 20 -31.83 -4.48 8.50
C ARG A 20 -33.25 -4.08 8.19
N ILE A 21 -34.15 -4.30 9.15
CA ILE A 21 -35.58 -4.02 9.00
C ILE A 21 -36.06 -3.16 10.16
N ASP A 22 -36.94 -2.21 9.88
CA ASP A 22 -37.64 -1.43 10.90
C ASP A 22 -39.07 -1.98 11.00
N VAL A 23 -39.43 -2.50 12.17
CA VAL A 23 -40.69 -3.21 12.40
C VAL A 23 -41.41 -2.62 13.60
N ALA A 24 -42.73 -2.48 13.49
CA ALA A 24 -43.60 -2.16 14.62
C ALA A 24 -44.13 -3.47 15.20
N LEU A 25 -43.72 -3.81 16.42
CA LEU A 25 -44.06 -5.05 17.10
C LEU A 25 -45.01 -4.78 18.26
N PRO A 26 -46.00 -5.65 18.55
CA PRO A 26 -46.87 -5.48 19.72
C PRO A 26 -46.06 -5.44 21.03
N GLU A 27 -46.36 -4.50 21.92
CA GLU A 27 -45.57 -4.30 23.15
C GLU A 27 -45.97 -5.25 24.30
N ASP A 28 -47.18 -5.78 24.25
CA ASP A 28 -47.85 -6.60 25.27
C ASP A 28 -47.84 -8.11 24.99
N VAL A 29 -47.45 -8.51 23.77
CA VAL A 29 -47.36 -9.93 23.35
C VAL A 29 -45.97 -10.49 23.66
N ALA A 30 -45.92 -11.77 24.05
CA ALA A 30 -44.66 -12.46 24.30
C ALA A 30 -43.81 -12.58 23.02
N LEU A 31 -42.50 -12.42 23.16
CA LEU A 31 -41.59 -12.40 22.02
C LEU A 31 -41.60 -13.72 21.20
N VAL A 32 -41.89 -14.85 21.86
CA VAL A 32 -42.05 -16.17 21.24
C VAL A 32 -43.09 -16.20 20.13
N ASP A 33 -44.20 -15.48 20.30
CA ASP A 33 -45.31 -15.46 19.34
C ASP A 33 -45.01 -14.55 18.14
N ILE A 34 -44.06 -13.62 18.28
CA ILE A 34 -43.71 -12.62 17.28
C ILE A 34 -42.47 -13.05 16.46
N TYR A 35 -41.59 -13.91 17.02
CA TYR A 35 -40.37 -14.39 16.36
C TYR A 35 -40.56 -14.92 14.93
N PRO A 36 -41.57 -15.76 14.62
CA PRO A 36 -41.77 -16.26 13.27
C PRO A 36 -42.00 -15.14 12.26
N GLU A 37 -42.69 -14.08 12.67
CA GLU A 37 -42.98 -12.92 11.82
C GLU A 37 -41.72 -12.07 11.61
N ILE A 38 -40.92 -11.86 12.65
CA ILE A 38 -39.63 -11.16 12.56
C ILE A 38 -38.66 -11.90 11.62
N LEU A 39 -38.64 -13.23 11.69
CA LEU A 39 -37.83 -14.07 10.80
C LEU A 39 -38.31 -13.99 9.35
N ARG A 40 -39.63 -14.03 9.12
CA ARG A 40 -40.22 -13.86 7.79
C ARG A 40 -39.89 -12.50 7.20
N LEU A 41 -40.02 -11.43 7.99
CA LEU A 41 -39.75 -10.05 7.55
C LEU A 41 -38.27 -9.78 7.33
N SER A 42 -37.38 -10.44 8.08
CA SER A 42 -35.92 -10.30 7.92
C SER A 42 -35.34 -11.19 6.82
N GLY A 43 -36.16 -12.03 6.18
CA GLY A 43 -35.74 -12.92 5.10
C GLY A 43 -34.73 -13.98 5.52
N GLN A 44 -34.63 -14.26 6.83
CA GLN A 44 -33.64 -15.19 7.37
C GLN A 44 -34.14 -16.62 7.22
N SER A 45 -33.44 -17.42 6.40
CA SER A 45 -33.63 -18.86 6.32
C SER A 45 -32.54 -19.60 7.09
N GLN A 46 -32.93 -20.60 7.86
CA GLN A 46 -31.98 -21.41 8.61
C GLN A 46 -31.05 -22.19 7.68
N ALA A 47 -29.74 -22.13 7.94
CA ALA A 47 -28.76 -22.95 7.25
C ALA A 47 -28.90 -24.43 7.65
N GLU A 48 -28.78 -25.32 6.67
CA GLU A 48 -28.93 -26.76 6.85
C GLU A 48 -27.85 -27.30 7.82
N GLY A 49 -28.28 -27.84 8.98
CA GLY A 49 -27.39 -28.40 10.01
C GLY A 49 -27.06 -27.50 11.21
N ALA A 50 -27.56 -26.27 11.30
CA ALA A 50 -27.38 -25.41 12.48
C ALA A 50 -28.44 -25.69 13.58
N PRO A 51 -28.10 -25.56 14.89
CA PRO A 51 -29.06 -25.61 15.98
C PRO A 51 -30.26 -24.67 15.76
N THR A 52 -31.47 -25.15 16.04
CA THR A 52 -32.69 -24.43 15.71
C THR A 52 -32.95 -23.25 16.64
N GLY A 53 -32.95 -22.02 16.12
CA GLY A 53 -33.46 -20.85 16.83
C GLY A 53 -32.71 -19.55 16.52
N TYR A 54 -33.37 -18.43 16.75
CA TYR A 54 -32.76 -17.09 16.75
C TYR A 54 -33.10 -16.39 18.05
N HIS A 55 -32.19 -15.54 18.52
CA HIS A 55 -32.41 -14.68 19.67
C HIS A 55 -32.25 -13.22 19.27
N LEU A 56 -33.12 -12.38 19.82
CA LEU A 56 -32.92 -10.94 19.80
C LEU A 56 -32.02 -10.54 20.97
N VAL A 57 -31.00 -9.76 20.66
CA VAL A 57 -29.99 -9.29 21.61
C VAL A 57 -29.99 -7.78 21.57
N ARG A 58 -30.02 -7.14 22.74
CA ARG A 58 -29.87 -5.68 22.82
C ARG A 58 -28.43 -5.30 22.45
N ARG A 59 -28.23 -4.03 22.08
CA ARG A 59 -26.89 -3.48 21.76
C ARG A 59 -25.84 -3.68 22.86
N ASP A 60 -26.26 -3.80 24.13
CA ASP A 60 -25.39 -4.06 25.28
C ASP A 60 -24.96 -5.54 25.42
N GLY A 61 -25.47 -6.43 24.55
CA GLY A 61 -25.19 -7.85 24.57
C GLY A 61 -26.18 -8.69 25.39
N THR A 62 -27.18 -8.06 26.02
CA THR A 62 -28.21 -8.77 26.80
C THR A 62 -29.16 -9.52 25.87
N VAL A 63 -29.32 -10.82 26.09
CA VAL A 63 -30.26 -11.67 25.33
C VAL A 63 -31.67 -11.44 25.88
N LEU A 64 -32.62 -11.13 24.98
CA LEU A 64 -34.03 -10.99 25.33
C LEU A 64 -34.64 -12.37 25.62
N ASP A 65 -35.42 -12.42 26.70
CA ASP A 65 -36.21 -13.58 27.09
C ASP A 65 -37.39 -13.75 26.13
N ALA A 66 -37.50 -14.94 25.52
CA ALA A 66 -38.57 -15.26 24.58
C ALA A 66 -39.95 -15.30 25.28
N GLY A 67 -39.99 -15.59 26.58
CA GLY A 67 -41.24 -15.73 27.35
C GLY A 67 -41.86 -14.41 27.82
N GLN A 68 -41.19 -13.27 27.61
CA GLN A 68 -41.63 -11.96 28.08
C GLN A 68 -41.97 -11.01 26.93
N SER A 69 -42.86 -10.06 27.19
CA SER A 69 -43.20 -9.01 26.21
C SER A 69 -42.12 -7.92 26.11
N LEU A 70 -42.14 -7.14 25.04
CA LEU A 70 -41.21 -6.02 24.85
C LEU A 70 -41.35 -4.96 25.96
N ALA A 71 -42.58 -4.70 26.43
CA ALA A 71 -42.85 -3.80 27.54
C ALA A 71 -42.28 -4.30 28.87
N GLN A 72 -42.40 -5.60 29.16
CA GLN A 72 -41.82 -6.22 30.37
C GLN A 72 -40.29 -6.14 30.39
N GLN A 73 -39.67 -6.25 29.22
CA GLN A 73 -38.22 -6.16 29.04
C GLN A 73 -37.71 -4.72 28.84
N ARG A 74 -38.59 -3.71 28.99
CA ARG A 74 -38.31 -2.28 28.86
C ARG A 74 -37.60 -1.92 27.55
N ILE A 75 -38.08 -2.48 26.44
CA ILE A 75 -37.67 -2.06 25.09
C ILE A 75 -38.47 -0.83 24.69
N LEU A 76 -37.76 0.21 24.24
CA LEU A 76 -38.34 1.50 23.88
C LEU A 76 -38.43 1.65 22.36
N ASP A 77 -39.32 2.55 21.92
CA ASP A 77 -39.38 2.98 20.53
C ASP A 77 -38.02 3.50 20.05
N GLY A 78 -37.53 2.94 18.94
CA GLY A 78 -36.24 3.25 18.34
C GLY A 78 -35.09 2.37 18.82
N ASP A 79 -35.33 1.42 19.74
CA ASP A 79 -34.29 0.48 20.16
C ASP A 79 -33.82 -0.40 18.99
N LEU A 80 -32.50 -0.63 18.94
CA LEU A 80 -31.87 -1.51 17.97
C LEU A 80 -31.62 -2.89 18.60
N LEU A 81 -32.22 -3.91 17.99
CA LEU A 81 -32.11 -5.30 18.38
C LEU A 81 -31.32 -6.08 17.32
N LEU A 82 -30.36 -6.87 17.77
CA LEU A 82 -29.53 -7.74 16.94
C LEU A 82 -30.16 -9.12 16.91
N LEU A 83 -30.50 -9.61 15.71
CA LEU A 83 -31.01 -10.96 15.51
C LEU A 83 -29.82 -11.90 15.30
N ARG A 84 -29.52 -12.75 16.28
CA ARG A 84 -28.39 -13.70 16.22
C ARG A 84 -28.87 -15.16 16.18
N PRO A 85 -28.21 -16.04 15.42
CA PRO A 85 -28.47 -17.49 15.47
C PRO A 85 -28.22 -18.05 16.88
N PHE A 86 -29.03 -19.01 17.32
CA PHE A 86 -28.88 -19.68 18.62
C PHE A 86 -27.48 -20.27 18.83
N ALA A 87 -26.88 -20.77 17.74
CA ALA A 87 -25.54 -21.35 17.75
C ALA A 87 -24.44 -20.38 18.23
N GLU A 88 -24.65 -19.07 18.08
CA GLU A 88 -23.69 -18.03 18.50
C GLU A 88 -23.87 -17.61 19.97
N SER A 89 -24.99 -17.98 20.59
CA SER A 89 -25.31 -17.67 22.00
C SER A 89 -25.09 -18.85 22.95
N LEU A 90 -24.67 -20.00 22.45
CA LEU A 90 -24.31 -21.14 23.29
C LEU A 90 -23.15 -20.72 24.23
N PRO A 91 -23.26 -20.97 25.55
CA PRO A 91 -22.12 -20.77 26.44
C PRO A 91 -20.93 -21.58 25.93
N LEU A 92 -19.73 -21.03 26.09
CA LEU A 92 -18.50 -21.71 25.66
C LEU A 92 -18.50 -23.14 26.22
N PRO A 93 -18.13 -24.15 25.42
CA PRO A 93 -18.05 -25.52 25.91
C PRO A 93 -17.19 -25.56 27.17
N VAL A 94 -17.80 -25.97 28.28
CA VAL A 94 -17.08 -26.21 29.53
C VAL A 94 -16.42 -27.56 29.35
N PHE A 95 -15.14 -27.56 29.01
CA PHE A 95 -14.35 -28.77 28.92
C PHE A 95 -14.08 -29.28 30.33
N ASP A 96 -14.54 -30.49 30.62
CA ASP A 96 -14.35 -31.14 31.93
C ASP A 96 -12.88 -31.55 32.17
N ASP A 97 -12.08 -31.59 31.09
CA ASP A 97 -10.67 -31.95 31.13
C ASP A 97 -9.79 -30.74 30.73
N VAL A 98 -8.93 -30.33 31.66
CA VAL A 98 -7.95 -29.24 31.47
C VAL A 98 -7.01 -29.55 30.30
N SER A 99 -6.74 -30.82 30.01
CA SER A 99 -5.90 -31.21 28.87
C SER A 99 -6.59 -31.00 27.53
N ASP A 100 -7.91 -31.19 27.45
CA ASP A 100 -8.71 -30.97 26.24
C ASP A 100 -9.03 -29.49 26.02
N ALA A 101 -9.18 -28.73 27.12
CA ALA A 101 -9.24 -27.26 27.08
C ALA A 101 -7.93 -26.65 26.56
N VAL A 102 -6.77 -27.17 27.00
CA VAL A 102 -5.46 -26.73 26.51
C VAL A 102 -5.24 -27.20 25.07
N ALA A 103 -5.62 -28.44 24.72
CA ALA A 103 -5.49 -28.95 23.35
C ALA A 103 -6.37 -28.19 22.34
N SER A 104 -7.59 -27.84 22.72
CA SER A 104 -8.51 -27.03 21.90
C SER A 104 -8.08 -25.56 21.82
N ALA A 105 -7.61 -24.96 22.92
CA ALA A 105 -7.02 -23.62 22.92
C ALA A 105 -5.74 -23.54 22.06
N VAL A 106 -4.88 -24.57 22.11
CA VAL A 106 -3.66 -24.67 21.29
C VAL A 106 -4.01 -24.95 19.82
N LYS A 107 -5.04 -25.75 19.53
CA LYS A 107 -5.55 -25.96 18.16
C LYS A 107 -6.12 -24.67 17.55
N ARG A 108 -6.80 -23.85 18.35
CA ARG A 108 -7.41 -22.59 17.89
C ARG A 108 -6.38 -21.49 17.65
N ASN A 109 -5.24 -21.53 18.33
CA ASN A 109 -4.24 -20.46 18.34
C ASN A 109 -3.00 -20.72 17.45
N ARG A 110 -2.90 -21.86 16.76
CA ARG A 110 -1.81 -22.14 15.81
C ARG A 110 -2.33 -22.01 14.39
N ASN A 111 -1.84 -21.02 13.65
CA ASN A 111 -1.79 -21.06 12.18
C ASN A 111 -0.97 -22.29 11.80
N ARG A 112 -1.63 -23.44 11.62
CA ARG A 112 -1.02 -24.64 11.09
C ARG A 112 -0.58 -24.34 9.66
N TRP A 113 0.52 -24.95 9.23
CA TRP A 113 0.96 -24.90 7.84
C TRP A 113 -0.24 -25.24 6.94
N SER A 114 -0.64 -24.27 6.12
CA SER A 114 -1.78 -24.37 5.21
C SER A 114 -1.29 -24.34 3.78
N ASP A 115 -2.13 -24.80 2.86
CA ASP A 115 -1.85 -24.72 1.42
C ASP A 115 -1.67 -23.25 0.97
N ASP A 116 -2.39 -22.31 1.59
CA ASP A 116 -2.23 -20.88 1.35
C ASP A 116 -0.83 -20.39 1.74
N LEU A 117 -0.31 -20.81 2.91
CA LEU A 117 1.04 -20.47 3.33
C LEU A 117 2.09 -21.12 2.42
N MET A 118 1.89 -22.37 2.01
CA MET A 118 2.76 -23.04 1.04
C MET A 118 2.77 -22.29 -0.30
N ASN A 119 1.62 -21.83 -0.77
CA ASN A 119 1.50 -21.05 -2.00
C ASN A 119 2.25 -19.71 -1.89
N ILE A 120 2.01 -18.94 -0.81
CA ILE A 120 2.70 -17.67 -0.58
C ILE A 120 4.22 -17.87 -0.50
N VAL A 121 4.70 -18.86 0.26
CA VAL A 121 6.13 -19.15 0.39
C VAL A 121 6.72 -19.60 -0.95
N GLY A 122 6.03 -20.48 -1.68
CA GLY A 122 6.47 -20.96 -2.99
C GLY A 122 6.57 -19.85 -4.03
N LEU A 123 5.55 -18.99 -4.12
CA LEU A 123 5.54 -17.85 -5.03
C LEU A 123 6.61 -16.82 -4.67
N THR A 124 6.72 -16.47 -3.38
CA THR A 124 7.74 -15.48 -2.94
C THR A 124 9.16 -15.99 -3.17
N ALA A 125 9.44 -17.26 -2.87
CA ALA A 125 10.73 -17.88 -3.15
C ALA A 125 11.02 -17.97 -4.66
N GLY A 126 10.01 -18.32 -5.47
CA GLY A 126 10.12 -18.38 -6.93
C GLY A 126 10.44 -17.02 -7.54
N VAL A 127 9.71 -15.96 -7.13
CA VAL A 127 9.98 -14.58 -7.55
C VAL A 127 11.38 -14.16 -7.13
N LEU A 128 11.79 -14.45 -5.90
CA LEU A 128 13.13 -14.11 -5.42
C LEU A 128 14.22 -14.79 -6.26
N LEU A 129 14.08 -16.08 -6.58
CA LEU A 129 15.03 -16.81 -7.42
C LEU A 129 15.09 -16.25 -8.85
N LEU A 130 13.95 -15.86 -9.43
CA LEU A 130 13.91 -15.23 -10.75
C LEU A 130 14.58 -13.85 -10.75
N VAL A 131 14.34 -13.03 -9.71
CA VAL A 131 15.05 -11.75 -9.54
C VAL A 131 16.56 -11.97 -9.36
N MET A 132 16.96 -12.99 -8.60
CA MET A 132 18.38 -13.37 -8.45
C MET A 132 18.97 -13.91 -9.76
N MET A 133 18.19 -14.56 -10.61
CA MET A 133 18.61 -14.94 -11.96
C MET A 133 18.85 -13.69 -12.82
N ALA A 134 17.99 -12.68 -12.76
CA ALA A 134 18.22 -11.41 -13.47
C ALA A 134 19.53 -10.76 -13.00
N PHE A 135 19.77 -10.74 -11.68
CA PHE A 135 21.01 -10.26 -11.09
C PHE A 135 22.23 -11.07 -11.58
N ALA A 136 22.15 -12.40 -11.58
CA ALA A 136 23.21 -13.27 -12.07
C ALA A 136 23.52 -13.03 -13.56
N LEU A 137 22.50 -12.79 -14.39
CA LEU A 137 22.67 -12.46 -15.81
C LEU A 137 23.38 -11.12 -15.99
N TRP A 138 23.02 -10.11 -15.20
CA TRP A 138 23.68 -8.80 -15.22
C TRP A 138 25.18 -8.86 -14.88
N PHE A 139 25.56 -9.73 -13.93
CA PHE A 139 26.94 -9.92 -13.50
C PHE A 139 27.67 -11.06 -14.23
N SER A 140 27.05 -11.69 -15.23
CA SER A 140 27.64 -12.83 -15.94
C SER A 140 28.88 -12.47 -16.75
N ASN A 141 28.95 -11.23 -17.28
CA ASN A 141 30.16 -10.66 -17.86
C ASN A 141 30.67 -9.53 -16.95
N PRO A 142 31.71 -9.77 -16.12
CA PRO A 142 32.17 -8.81 -15.11
C PRO A 142 32.87 -7.58 -15.70
N VAL A 143 33.33 -7.64 -16.96
CA VAL A 143 34.10 -6.55 -17.58
C VAL A 143 33.17 -5.53 -18.24
N ASP A 144 32.37 -5.96 -19.22
CA ASP A 144 31.58 -5.02 -20.04
C ASP A 144 30.10 -4.96 -19.62
N ARG A 145 29.63 -5.92 -18.81
CA ARG A 145 28.19 -6.13 -18.52
C ARG A 145 27.32 -6.08 -19.79
N ASP A 146 27.89 -6.54 -20.91
CA ASP A 146 27.27 -6.46 -22.23
C ASP A 146 26.05 -7.37 -22.30
N MET A 147 24.86 -6.75 -22.28
CA MET A 147 23.58 -7.42 -22.35
C MET A 147 23.15 -7.68 -23.80
N HIS A 148 23.89 -7.20 -24.81
CA HIS A 148 23.56 -7.42 -26.22
C HIS A 148 23.69 -8.88 -26.67
N ARG A 149 24.44 -9.68 -25.90
CA ARG A 149 24.76 -11.06 -26.21
C ARG A 149 23.77 -12.03 -25.55
N LEU A 150 24.21 -13.27 -25.39
CA LEU A 150 23.45 -14.37 -24.79
C LEU A 150 22.73 -14.02 -23.47
N PRO A 151 23.29 -13.23 -22.53
CA PRO A 151 22.58 -12.85 -21.30
C PRO A 151 21.27 -12.10 -21.55
N GLY A 152 21.24 -11.17 -22.51
CA GLY A 152 20.03 -10.39 -22.82
C GLY A 152 18.99 -11.20 -23.57
N ILE A 153 19.43 -12.14 -24.41
CA ILE A 153 18.53 -13.09 -25.07
C ILE A 153 17.85 -13.98 -24.02
N ILE A 154 18.61 -14.53 -23.06
CA ILE A 154 18.05 -15.34 -21.97
C ILE A 154 17.08 -14.51 -21.14
N ALA A 155 17.46 -13.29 -20.76
CA ALA A 155 16.59 -12.37 -20.02
C ALA A 155 15.31 -12.06 -20.81
N GLY A 156 15.41 -11.80 -22.11
CA GLY A 156 14.26 -11.49 -22.97
C GLY A 156 13.30 -12.66 -23.10
N VAL A 157 13.81 -13.85 -23.40
CA VAL A 157 13.01 -15.08 -23.48
C VAL A 157 12.33 -15.36 -22.15
N THR A 158 13.06 -15.26 -21.04
CA THR A 158 12.52 -15.48 -19.69
C THR A 158 11.43 -14.48 -19.36
N GLY A 159 11.66 -13.19 -19.63
CA GLY A 159 10.69 -12.12 -19.41
C GLY A 159 9.39 -12.34 -20.21
N ILE A 160 9.50 -12.67 -21.51
CA ILE A 160 8.33 -12.93 -22.36
C ILE A 160 7.55 -14.14 -21.88
N VAL A 161 8.23 -15.24 -21.53
CA VAL A 161 7.60 -16.45 -21.00
C VAL A 161 6.86 -16.16 -19.69
N LEU A 162 7.46 -15.38 -18.78
CA LEU A 162 6.82 -15.01 -17.51
C LEU A 162 5.59 -14.12 -17.71
N VAL A 163 5.63 -13.15 -18.66
CA VAL A 163 4.45 -12.34 -19.02
C VAL A 163 3.33 -13.23 -19.58
N ALA A 164 3.67 -14.16 -20.47
CA ALA A 164 2.70 -15.10 -21.04
C ALA A 164 2.06 -15.98 -19.95
N LEU A 165 2.88 -16.56 -19.06
CA LEU A 165 2.39 -17.37 -17.94
C LEU A 165 1.54 -16.54 -16.96
N SER A 166 1.92 -15.30 -16.70
CA SER A 166 1.15 -14.35 -15.89
C SER A 166 -0.25 -14.11 -16.48
N GLY A 167 -0.32 -13.84 -17.79
CA GLY A 167 -1.60 -13.66 -18.50
C GLY A 167 -2.47 -14.92 -18.50
N VAL A 168 -1.87 -16.10 -18.73
CA VAL A 168 -2.57 -17.39 -18.67
C VAL A 168 -3.11 -17.66 -17.27
N ARG A 169 -2.31 -17.42 -16.21
CA ARG A 169 -2.76 -17.59 -14.81
C ARG A 169 -3.92 -16.67 -14.46
N ALA A 170 -3.89 -15.42 -14.91
CA ALA A 170 -4.97 -14.47 -14.65
C ALA A 170 -6.26 -14.78 -15.43
N ARG A 171 -6.16 -15.24 -16.68
CA ARG A 171 -7.33 -15.38 -17.58
C ARG A 171 -7.93 -16.78 -17.63
N VAL A 172 -7.09 -17.81 -17.51
CA VAL A 172 -7.51 -19.22 -17.66
C VAL A 172 -7.75 -19.87 -16.31
N TYR A 173 -6.87 -19.59 -15.34
CA TYR A 173 -6.91 -20.23 -14.02
C TYR A 173 -7.55 -19.37 -12.92
N ASP A 174 -7.90 -18.13 -13.22
CA ASP A 174 -8.39 -17.12 -12.25
C ASP A 174 -7.47 -16.98 -11.01
N ASP A 175 -6.18 -17.28 -11.18
CA ASP A 175 -5.15 -17.28 -10.14
C ASP A 175 -4.38 -15.96 -10.18
N HIS A 176 -4.93 -14.97 -9.48
CA HIS A 176 -4.37 -13.62 -9.44
C HIS A 176 -3.03 -13.54 -8.68
N ALA A 177 -2.86 -14.32 -7.59
CA ALA A 177 -1.64 -14.27 -6.79
C ALA A 177 -0.42 -14.73 -7.59
N SER A 178 -0.53 -15.88 -8.26
CA SER A 178 0.53 -16.39 -9.14
C SER A 178 0.75 -15.47 -10.35
N SER A 179 -0.32 -14.90 -10.90
CA SER A 179 -0.22 -13.97 -12.02
C SER A 179 0.59 -12.72 -11.66
N ILE A 180 0.30 -12.10 -10.51
CA ILE A 180 1.03 -10.93 -10.01
C ILE A 180 2.49 -11.28 -9.74
N ALA A 181 2.75 -12.41 -9.09
CA ALA A 181 4.10 -12.89 -8.78
C ALA A 181 4.94 -13.06 -10.06
N LEU A 182 4.44 -13.80 -11.05
CA LEU A 182 5.13 -14.04 -12.33
C LEU A 182 5.31 -12.75 -13.14
N GLY A 183 4.28 -11.89 -13.14
CA GLY A 183 4.35 -10.60 -13.82
C GLY A 183 5.42 -9.70 -13.20
N LEU A 184 5.49 -9.59 -11.88
CA LEU A 184 6.53 -8.82 -11.18
C LEU A 184 7.93 -9.39 -11.45
N ALA A 185 8.08 -10.72 -11.44
CA ALA A 185 9.35 -11.37 -11.76
C ALA A 185 9.82 -11.13 -13.20
N SER A 186 8.89 -10.86 -14.14
CA SER A 186 9.23 -10.58 -15.53
C SER A 186 9.92 -9.22 -15.74
N LEU A 187 9.61 -8.22 -14.90
CA LEU A 187 10.01 -6.83 -15.15
C LEU A 187 11.54 -6.63 -15.13
N PRO A 188 12.31 -7.15 -14.15
CA PRO A 188 13.77 -7.04 -14.16
C PRO A 188 14.38 -7.72 -15.39
N HIS A 189 13.85 -8.87 -15.80
CA HIS A 189 14.35 -9.58 -16.99
C HIS A 189 14.10 -8.77 -18.27
N LEU A 190 12.94 -8.12 -18.40
CA LEU A 190 12.62 -7.28 -19.56
C LEU A 190 13.38 -5.96 -19.57
N LEU A 191 13.73 -5.42 -18.39
CA LEU A 191 14.64 -4.27 -18.27
C LEU A 191 16.02 -4.62 -18.83
N LEU A 192 16.56 -5.78 -18.44
CA LEU A 192 17.84 -6.28 -18.93
C LEU A 192 17.77 -6.59 -20.44
N ALA A 193 16.73 -7.29 -20.89
CA ALA A 193 16.57 -7.59 -22.31
C ALA A 193 16.49 -6.31 -23.16
N GLY A 194 15.76 -5.30 -22.68
CA GLY A 194 15.64 -4.01 -23.34
C GLY A 194 16.96 -3.24 -23.41
N SER A 195 17.74 -3.26 -22.33
CA SER A 195 19.06 -2.62 -22.33
C SER A 195 20.07 -3.30 -23.26
N GLY A 196 19.86 -4.58 -23.58
CA GLY A 196 20.63 -5.34 -24.56
C GLY A 196 20.19 -5.18 -26.03
N ILE A 197 19.13 -4.43 -26.35
CA ILE A 197 18.68 -4.30 -27.74
C ILE A 197 19.75 -3.62 -28.62
N MET A 198 20.49 -2.68 -28.04
CA MET A 198 21.56 -1.96 -28.73
C MET A 198 22.93 -2.44 -28.23
N PRO A 199 23.94 -2.57 -29.12
CA PRO A 199 25.29 -2.91 -28.71
C PRO A 199 25.88 -1.79 -27.84
N VAL A 200 26.75 -2.19 -26.91
CA VAL A 200 27.57 -1.26 -26.10
C VAL A 200 28.90 -1.03 -26.81
N ALA A 201 29.47 0.17 -26.68
CA ALA A 201 30.81 0.45 -27.19
C ALA A 201 31.87 -0.36 -26.42
N ASP A 202 32.92 -0.80 -27.10
CA ASP A 202 33.94 -1.68 -26.51
C ASP A 202 34.59 -1.05 -25.26
N GLY A 203 34.53 -1.74 -24.12
CA GLY A 203 35.13 -1.33 -22.85
C GLY A 203 34.26 -0.38 -22.00
N GLU A 204 33.07 -0.02 -22.45
CA GLU A 204 32.09 0.74 -21.67
C GLU A 204 30.95 -0.17 -21.18
N GLY A 205 30.35 0.17 -20.03
CA GLY A 205 29.13 -0.47 -19.55
C GLY A 205 27.87 0.11 -20.21
N PRO A 206 26.69 -0.48 -19.95
CA PRO A 206 25.42 0.05 -20.46
C PRO A 206 25.20 1.50 -20.02
N GLY A 207 25.06 2.40 -21.00
CA GLY A 207 24.90 3.84 -20.80
C GLY A 207 23.44 4.31 -20.73
N ARG A 208 23.24 5.63 -20.88
CA ARG A 208 21.93 6.29 -20.77
C ARG A 208 20.92 5.75 -21.79
N LEU A 209 21.35 5.50 -23.03
CA LEU A 209 20.47 5.02 -24.10
C LEU A 209 19.97 3.59 -23.84
N GLN A 210 20.85 2.69 -23.40
CA GLN A 210 20.49 1.32 -23.05
C GLN A 210 19.50 1.30 -21.89
N PHE A 211 19.71 2.13 -20.87
CA PHE A 211 18.76 2.25 -19.77
C PHE A 211 17.40 2.83 -20.22
N LEU A 212 17.41 3.83 -21.12
CA LEU A 212 16.18 4.38 -21.72
C LEU A 212 15.36 3.30 -22.42
N VAL A 213 16.00 2.50 -23.28
CA VAL A 213 15.32 1.41 -24.01
C VAL A 213 14.80 0.35 -23.04
N GLY A 214 15.58 0.01 -22.01
CA GLY A 214 15.12 -0.86 -20.92
C GLY A 214 13.89 -0.31 -20.18
N CYS A 215 13.82 0.99 -19.90
CA CYS A 215 12.62 1.59 -19.31
C CYS A 215 11.41 1.48 -20.26
N VAL A 216 11.61 1.71 -21.57
CA VAL A 216 10.54 1.58 -22.56
C VAL A 216 10.03 0.13 -22.66
N THR A 217 10.90 -0.88 -22.63
CA THR A 217 10.46 -2.29 -22.66
C THR A 217 9.64 -2.65 -21.42
N VAL A 218 10.07 -2.22 -20.22
CA VAL A 218 9.31 -2.40 -18.98
C VAL A 218 7.98 -1.67 -19.04
N LEU A 219 7.93 -0.46 -19.60
CA LEU A 219 6.68 0.30 -19.78
C LEU A 219 5.68 -0.47 -20.64
N ILE A 220 6.10 -0.96 -21.81
CA ILE A 220 5.25 -1.74 -22.72
C ILE A 220 4.73 -3.00 -22.02
N ALA A 221 5.61 -3.74 -21.34
CA ALA A 221 5.24 -4.94 -20.62
C ALA A 221 4.27 -4.67 -19.46
N SER A 222 4.49 -3.58 -18.71
CA SER A 222 3.63 -3.18 -17.60
C SER A 222 2.23 -2.80 -18.10
N VAL A 223 2.13 -2.03 -19.18
CA VAL A 223 0.85 -1.69 -19.82
C VAL A 223 0.13 -2.96 -20.31
N LEU A 224 0.87 -3.89 -20.93
CA LEU A 224 0.32 -5.16 -21.36
C LEU A 224 -0.23 -5.98 -20.17
N LEU A 225 0.49 -6.04 -19.06
CA LEU A 225 0.05 -6.73 -17.84
C LEU A 225 -1.19 -6.06 -17.23
N VAL A 226 -1.28 -4.73 -17.20
CA VAL A 226 -2.50 -4.00 -16.77
C VAL A 226 -3.71 -4.38 -17.64
N VAL A 227 -3.53 -4.55 -18.95
CA VAL A 227 -4.62 -4.95 -19.86
C VAL A 227 -4.98 -6.44 -19.69
N LEU A 228 -3.99 -7.28 -19.41
CA LEU A 228 -4.18 -8.72 -19.24
C LEU A 228 -4.85 -9.07 -17.91
N LEU A 229 -4.60 -8.34 -16.82
CA LEU A 229 -5.12 -8.65 -15.50
C LEU A 229 -6.47 -7.97 -15.21
N PRO A 230 -7.56 -8.72 -14.95
CA PRO A 230 -8.86 -8.13 -14.63
C PRO A 230 -8.94 -7.42 -13.26
N ARG A 231 -8.08 -7.82 -12.31
CA ARG A 231 -8.04 -7.35 -10.91
C ARG A 231 -6.60 -7.36 -10.40
N GLY A 232 -6.29 -6.53 -9.40
CA GLY A 232 -4.96 -6.51 -8.77
C GLY A 232 -3.86 -5.97 -9.69
N ASP A 233 -4.19 -5.01 -10.55
CA ASP A 233 -3.27 -4.41 -11.52
C ASP A 233 -2.35 -3.33 -10.91
N ALA A 234 -2.60 -2.92 -9.66
CA ALA A 234 -1.82 -1.92 -8.91
C ALA A 234 -0.27 -2.03 -9.04
N PRO A 235 0.39 -3.20 -8.89
CA PRO A 235 1.84 -3.31 -9.08
C PRO A 235 2.30 -3.00 -10.51
N PHE A 236 1.48 -3.33 -11.51
CA PHE A 236 1.80 -3.05 -12.92
C PHE A 236 1.54 -1.59 -13.28
N VAL A 237 0.54 -0.96 -12.65
CA VAL A 237 0.35 0.50 -12.71
C VAL A 237 1.56 1.22 -12.09
N ALA A 238 2.05 0.73 -10.95
CA ALA A 238 3.27 1.25 -10.32
C ALA A 238 4.49 1.13 -11.23
N ALA A 239 4.69 -0.05 -11.83
CA ALA A 239 5.77 -0.30 -12.77
C ALA A 239 5.67 0.56 -14.04
N ALA A 240 4.47 0.71 -14.61
CA ALA A 240 4.23 1.57 -15.76
C ALA A 240 4.52 3.04 -15.44
N PHE A 241 4.09 3.54 -14.28
CA PHE A 241 4.38 4.89 -13.84
C PHE A 241 5.89 5.09 -13.64
N LEU A 242 6.54 4.18 -12.91
CA LEU A 242 7.98 4.20 -12.68
C LEU A 242 8.77 4.20 -14.00
N ALA A 243 8.43 3.31 -14.93
CA ALA A 243 9.08 3.19 -16.22
C ALA A 243 8.83 4.43 -17.12
N SER A 244 7.64 5.03 -17.04
CA SER A 244 7.33 6.28 -17.76
C SER A 244 8.18 7.43 -17.27
N ILE A 245 8.26 7.64 -15.94
CA ILE A 245 9.08 8.70 -15.36
C ILE A 245 10.57 8.43 -15.58
N GLY A 246 11.02 7.18 -15.45
CA GLY A 246 12.38 6.78 -15.77
C GLY A 246 12.75 7.08 -17.22
N THR A 247 11.86 6.74 -18.16
CA THR A 247 12.05 7.06 -19.59
C THR A 247 12.17 8.56 -19.80
N LEU A 248 11.26 9.35 -19.23
CA LEU A 248 11.28 10.81 -19.38
C LEU A 248 12.52 11.45 -18.75
N ALA A 249 12.91 10.99 -17.56
CA ALA A 249 14.08 11.50 -16.83
C ALA A 249 15.38 11.22 -17.59
N VAL A 250 15.53 10.01 -18.13
CA VAL A 250 16.72 9.62 -18.90
C VAL A 250 16.73 10.33 -20.25
N PHE A 251 15.58 10.47 -20.90
CA PHE A 251 15.47 11.24 -22.13
C PHE A 251 15.86 12.71 -21.92
N ALA A 252 15.39 13.33 -20.83
CA ALA A 252 15.80 14.69 -20.46
C ALA A 252 17.30 14.76 -20.17
N SER A 253 17.87 13.79 -19.44
CA SER A 253 19.31 13.69 -19.18
C SER A 253 20.16 13.59 -20.46
N ILE A 254 19.65 12.94 -21.51
CA ILE A 254 20.34 12.85 -22.80
C ILE A 254 20.30 14.22 -23.50
N LEU A 255 19.17 14.92 -23.47
CA LEU A 255 19.01 16.23 -24.12
C LEU A 255 19.79 17.35 -23.44
N THR A 256 19.86 17.35 -22.10
CA THR A 256 20.53 18.41 -21.33
C THR A 256 21.96 18.05 -20.97
N GLU A 257 22.43 16.87 -21.34
CA GLU A 257 23.69 16.26 -20.90
C GLU A 257 23.85 16.14 -19.37
N ALA A 258 22.80 16.45 -18.60
CA ALA A 258 22.79 16.49 -17.14
C ALA A 258 23.27 15.18 -16.51
N GLU A 259 24.02 15.31 -15.43
CA GLU A 259 24.61 14.15 -14.75
C GLU A 259 23.53 13.31 -14.05
N PRO A 260 23.76 11.98 -13.87
CA PRO A 260 22.77 11.10 -13.25
C PRO A 260 22.30 11.57 -11.87
N ARG A 261 23.21 12.19 -11.09
CA ARG A 261 22.91 12.76 -9.77
C ARG A 261 21.91 13.92 -9.82
N GLU A 262 22.02 14.78 -10.83
CA GLU A 262 21.16 15.96 -11.00
C GLU A 262 19.74 15.51 -11.35
N VAL A 263 19.63 14.58 -12.29
CA VAL A 263 18.37 14.00 -12.75
C VAL A 263 17.68 13.26 -11.61
N ALA A 264 18.43 12.47 -10.83
CA ALA A 264 17.91 11.76 -9.67
C ALA A 264 17.42 12.71 -8.57
N ALA A 265 18.13 13.80 -8.30
CA ALA A 265 17.72 14.81 -7.32
C ALA A 265 16.36 15.43 -7.67
N VAL A 266 16.22 15.91 -8.92
CA VAL A 266 14.97 16.50 -9.39
C VAL A 266 13.85 15.47 -9.37
N THR A 267 14.11 14.25 -9.85
CA THR A 267 13.10 13.19 -9.94
C THR A 267 12.60 12.76 -8.55
N ALA A 268 13.49 12.65 -7.56
CA ALA A 268 13.11 12.30 -6.19
C ALA A 268 12.22 13.38 -5.54
N VAL A 269 12.59 14.67 -5.69
CA VAL A 269 11.81 15.79 -5.13
C VAL A 269 10.44 15.90 -5.81
N VAL A 270 10.39 15.75 -7.14
CA VAL A 270 9.13 15.74 -7.89
C VAL A 270 8.25 14.57 -7.47
N ALA A 271 8.81 13.37 -7.29
CA ALA A 271 8.06 12.19 -6.83
C ALA A 271 7.41 12.42 -5.46
N ILE A 272 8.16 12.98 -4.50
CA ILE A 272 7.66 13.32 -3.16
C ILE A 272 6.57 14.39 -3.25
N ALA A 273 6.75 15.40 -4.11
CA ALA A 273 5.73 16.40 -4.35
C ALA A 273 4.45 15.77 -4.89
N VAL A 274 4.54 14.89 -5.89
CA VAL A 274 3.38 14.17 -6.45
C VAL A 274 2.63 13.39 -5.37
N VAL A 275 3.34 12.66 -4.48
CA VAL A 275 2.73 11.91 -3.37
C VAL A 275 1.88 12.81 -2.47
N ALA A 276 2.32 14.04 -2.20
CA ALA A 276 1.55 14.99 -1.39
C ALA A 276 0.25 15.44 -2.07
N TRP A 277 0.18 15.40 -3.40
CA TRP A 277 -1.00 15.79 -4.17
C TRP A 277 -1.96 14.62 -4.46
N LEU A 278 -1.49 13.38 -4.43
CA LEU A 278 -2.29 12.17 -4.77
C LEU A 278 -3.64 12.08 -4.02
N PRO A 279 -3.73 12.30 -2.69
CA PRO A 279 -5.02 12.27 -1.98
C PRO A 279 -6.01 13.34 -2.47
N SER A 280 -5.50 14.53 -2.79
CA SER A 280 -6.32 15.65 -3.27
C SER A 280 -6.86 15.41 -4.69
N LEU A 281 -6.05 14.78 -5.55
CA LEU A 281 -6.47 14.32 -6.88
C LEU A 281 -7.53 13.22 -6.75
N SER A 282 -7.29 12.25 -5.86
CA SER A 282 -8.25 11.17 -5.60
C SER A 282 -9.61 11.70 -5.15
N SER A 283 -9.68 12.64 -4.21
CA SER A 283 -10.97 13.22 -3.77
C SER A 283 -11.70 14.02 -4.87
N ARG A 284 -10.97 14.58 -5.85
CA ARG A 284 -11.57 15.24 -7.01
C ARG A 284 -12.11 14.24 -8.03
N PHE A 285 -11.39 13.15 -8.28
CA PHE A 285 -11.84 12.05 -9.16
C PHE A 285 -12.90 11.16 -8.52
N ALA A 286 -12.91 11.05 -7.19
CA ALA A 286 -13.88 10.29 -6.39
C ALA A 286 -15.16 11.07 -6.10
N ARG A 287 -15.36 12.26 -6.70
CA ARG A 287 -16.71 12.83 -6.89
C ARG A 287 -17.44 11.98 -7.93
N LEU A 288 -17.66 10.72 -7.55
CA LEU A 288 -18.73 9.89 -8.05
C LEU A 288 -20.00 10.74 -7.99
N PRO A 289 -20.88 10.67 -9.00
CA PRO A 289 -22.17 11.35 -8.99
C PRO A 289 -23.06 10.65 -7.95
N ILE A 290 -22.74 10.82 -6.67
CA ILE A 290 -23.69 10.62 -5.60
C ILE A 290 -24.59 11.85 -5.73
N GLY A 291 -25.70 11.66 -6.45
CA GLY A 291 -26.70 12.70 -6.63
C GLY A 291 -27.07 13.26 -5.28
N TYR A 292 -26.53 14.43 -4.95
CA TYR A 292 -27.00 15.23 -3.83
C TYR A 292 -28.40 15.69 -4.22
N LYS A 293 -29.42 14.88 -3.89
CA LYS A 293 -30.81 15.34 -3.94
C LYS A 293 -30.92 16.40 -2.84
N SER A 294 -31.12 17.65 -3.25
CA SER A 294 -31.42 18.72 -2.31
C SER A 294 -32.69 18.35 -1.52
N PRO A 295 -32.85 18.80 -0.26
CA PRO A 295 -34.05 18.54 0.54
C PRO A 295 -35.37 18.86 -0.19
N ASP A 296 -35.35 19.87 -1.09
CA ASP A 296 -36.48 20.26 -1.93
C ASP A 296 -36.93 19.18 -2.94
N GLN A 297 -36.02 18.31 -3.38
CA GLN A 297 -36.33 17.19 -4.28
C GLN A 297 -36.89 15.97 -3.53
N ILE A 298 -36.70 15.88 -2.20
CA ILE A 298 -37.30 14.85 -1.35
C ILE A 298 -38.70 15.31 -0.89
N ALA A 299 -38.89 16.63 -0.72
CA ALA A 299 -40.17 17.22 -0.34
C ALA A 299 -41.23 17.20 -1.46
N LYS A 300 -40.81 17.18 -2.73
CA LYS A 300 -41.72 16.97 -3.88
C LYS A 300 -41.96 15.47 -4.05
N GLY A 301 -43.09 14.99 -3.51
CA GLY A 301 -43.56 13.63 -3.74
C GLY A 301 -43.73 13.29 -5.23
N PRO A 302 -43.84 12.00 -5.59
CA PRO A 302 -43.80 11.55 -6.98
C PRO A 302 -44.89 12.23 -7.81
N HIS A 303 -44.50 12.86 -8.93
CA HIS A 303 -45.44 13.30 -9.95
C HIS A 303 -45.74 12.14 -10.91
N ASP A 304 -47.01 12.00 -11.23
CA ASP A 304 -47.65 10.86 -11.90
C ASP A 304 -47.39 10.81 -13.43
N GLY A 305 -46.12 11.00 -13.83
CA GLY A 305 -45.72 11.04 -15.25
C GLY A 305 -44.38 10.36 -15.58
N ASP A 306 -43.60 9.95 -14.58
CA ASP A 306 -42.26 9.38 -14.78
C ASP A 306 -42.20 7.88 -14.42
N GLN A 307 -43.21 7.10 -14.82
CA GLN A 307 -43.17 5.64 -14.63
C GLN A 307 -42.12 4.94 -15.52
N ASP A 308 -41.57 5.61 -16.55
CA ASP A 308 -40.46 5.10 -17.37
C ASP A 308 -39.06 5.46 -16.84
N ALA A 309 -38.95 6.34 -15.82
CA ALA A 309 -37.66 6.71 -15.23
C ALA A 309 -37.29 5.86 -14.01
N MET A 310 -38.11 4.86 -13.65
CA MET A 310 -37.94 4.04 -12.45
C MET A 310 -37.13 2.74 -12.69
N THR A 311 -36.45 2.62 -13.83
CA THR A 311 -35.55 1.48 -14.15
C THR A 311 -34.12 1.91 -14.51
N GLU A 312 -33.68 3.12 -14.16
CA GLU A 312 -32.24 3.30 -13.90
C GLU A 312 -31.98 2.85 -12.47
N SER A 313 -31.93 1.54 -12.27
CA SER A 313 -31.16 0.97 -11.16
C SER A 313 -29.74 1.49 -11.34
N VAL A 314 -29.42 2.60 -10.67
CA VAL A 314 -28.06 3.09 -10.49
C VAL A 314 -27.25 1.87 -10.09
N ASP A 315 -26.42 1.40 -11.02
CA ASP A 315 -25.90 0.04 -11.01
C ASP A 315 -24.83 -0.02 -9.93
N PHE A 316 -25.25 -0.27 -8.68
CA PHE A 316 -24.40 -0.26 -7.49
C PHE A 316 -23.19 -1.20 -7.66
N ILE A 317 -23.32 -2.24 -8.48
CA ILE A 317 -22.26 -3.14 -8.90
C ILE A 317 -21.20 -2.40 -9.76
N LYS A 318 -21.61 -1.60 -10.75
CA LYS A 318 -20.70 -0.80 -11.58
C LYS A 318 -20.00 0.30 -10.77
N ILE A 319 -20.73 0.99 -9.90
CA ILE A 319 -20.15 2.03 -9.03
C ILE A 319 -19.15 1.41 -8.04
N GLY A 320 -19.47 0.25 -7.46
CA GLY A 320 -18.58 -0.49 -6.57
C GLY A 320 -17.29 -0.96 -7.28
N ASN A 321 -17.41 -1.48 -8.51
CA ASN A 321 -16.25 -1.88 -9.31
C ASN A 321 -15.39 -0.68 -9.74
N GLN A 322 -16.01 0.46 -10.06
CA GLN A 322 -15.29 1.68 -10.40
C GLN A 322 -14.55 2.28 -9.21
N ALA A 323 -15.15 2.27 -8.02
CA ALA A 323 -14.50 2.70 -6.78
C ALA A 323 -13.30 1.81 -6.41
N LYS A 324 -13.42 0.48 -6.54
CA LYS A 324 -12.31 -0.46 -6.32
C LYS A 324 -11.15 -0.20 -7.28
N ARG A 325 -11.44 0.01 -8.56
CA ARG A 325 -10.41 0.31 -9.57
C ARG A 325 -9.71 1.65 -9.32
N GLY A 326 -10.44 2.67 -8.86
CA GLY A 326 -9.83 3.94 -8.43
C GLY A 326 -8.86 3.78 -7.26
N HIS A 327 -9.19 2.91 -6.30
CA HIS A 327 -8.31 2.59 -5.18
C HIS A 327 -7.04 1.83 -5.63
N GLU A 328 -7.17 0.85 -6.52
CA GLU A 328 -6.04 0.10 -7.08
C GLU A 328 -5.10 1.00 -7.89
N LEU A 329 -5.64 1.92 -8.70
CA LEU A 329 -4.85 2.92 -9.43
C LEU A 329 -4.09 3.85 -8.47
N LEU A 330 -4.75 4.34 -7.41
CA LEU A 330 -4.10 5.18 -6.40
C LEU A 330 -2.98 4.42 -5.69
N LEU A 331 -3.22 3.16 -5.30
CA LEU A 331 -2.20 2.30 -4.72
C LEU A 331 -1.02 2.12 -5.67
N GLY A 332 -1.28 1.87 -6.96
CA GLY A 332 -0.26 1.77 -7.99
C GLY A 332 0.56 3.06 -8.15
N LEU A 333 -0.08 4.23 -8.16
CA LEU A 333 0.63 5.52 -8.22
C LEU A 333 1.48 5.77 -6.98
N VAL A 334 0.95 5.52 -5.78
CA VAL A 334 1.71 5.63 -4.52
C VAL A 334 2.92 4.69 -4.54
N ALA A 335 2.73 3.46 -5.01
CA ALA A 335 3.80 2.47 -5.12
C ALA A 335 4.84 2.84 -6.18
N GLY A 336 4.40 3.41 -7.31
CA GLY A 336 5.28 3.91 -8.36
C GLY A 336 6.14 5.07 -7.87
N CYS A 337 5.55 6.07 -7.19
CA CYS A 337 6.30 7.16 -6.56
C CYS A 337 7.26 6.64 -5.49
N SER A 338 6.83 5.68 -4.68
CA SER A 338 7.65 5.06 -3.63
C SER A 338 8.88 4.37 -4.23
N ALA A 339 8.69 3.55 -5.27
CA ALA A 339 9.77 2.89 -6.00
C ALA A 339 10.69 3.90 -6.71
N LEU A 340 10.13 5.00 -7.23
CA LEU A 340 10.90 6.07 -7.86
C LEU A 340 11.82 6.78 -6.86
N VAL A 341 11.34 7.05 -5.64
CA VAL A 341 12.17 7.62 -4.56
C VAL A 341 13.27 6.63 -4.15
N VAL A 342 12.97 5.34 -4.01
CA VAL A 342 13.99 4.32 -3.71
C VAL A 342 15.07 4.28 -4.79
N GLY A 343 14.69 4.27 -6.07
CA GLY A 343 15.63 4.26 -7.19
C GLY A 343 16.46 5.54 -7.27
N ALA A 344 15.81 6.71 -7.27
CA ALA A 344 16.50 7.98 -7.43
C ALA A 344 17.30 8.37 -6.18
N ALA A 345 16.65 8.43 -5.01
CA ALA A 345 17.30 8.85 -3.78
C ALA A 345 18.14 7.74 -3.14
N GLY A 346 17.61 6.51 -3.05
CA GLY A 346 18.30 5.41 -2.40
C GLY A 346 19.48 4.89 -3.22
N VAL A 347 19.24 4.51 -4.48
CA VAL A 347 20.27 3.88 -5.33
C VAL A 347 21.20 4.92 -5.94
N VAL A 348 20.70 5.99 -6.57
CA VAL A 348 21.57 6.95 -7.27
C VAL A 348 22.23 7.94 -6.31
N LEU A 349 21.43 8.65 -5.50
CA LEU A 349 21.99 9.66 -4.59
C LEU A 349 22.70 9.03 -3.37
N GLY A 350 22.20 7.91 -2.85
CA GLY A 350 22.80 7.23 -1.70
C GLY A 350 24.20 6.67 -1.95
N PHE A 351 24.50 6.29 -3.19
CA PHE A 351 25.81 5.80 -3.62
C PHE A 351 26.69 6.88 -4.26
N SER A 352 26.22 8.13 -4.29
CA SER A 352 27.00 9.27 -4.77
C SER A 352 28.04 9.70 -3.74
N ASP A 353 29.22 10.15 -4.20
CA ASP A 353 30.27 10.70 -3.35
C ASP A 353 30.00 12.14 -2.88
N ASN A 354 28.89 12.75 -3.33
CA ASN A 354 28.52 14.12 -2.99
C ASN A 354 27.71 14.17 -1.68
N VAL A 355 28.19 14.92 -0.68
CA VAL A 355 27.53 15.10 0.62
C VAL A 355 26.11 15.66 0.48
N TRP A 356 25.87 16.60 -0.43
CA TRP A 356 24.54 17.16 -0.67
C TRP A 356 23.56 16.13 -1.23
N ALA A 357 24.06 15.20 -2.07
CA ALA A 357 23.25 14.10 -2.59
C ALA A 357 22.86 13.12 -1.48
N GLN A 358 23.81 12.79 -0.61
CA GLN A 358 23.57 11.93 0.56
C GLN A 358 22.60 12.57 1.57
N LEU A 359 22.70 13.89 1.81
CA LEU A 359 21.77 14.64 2.66
C LEU A 359 20.36 14.70 2.03
N LEU A 360 20.26 14.91 0.73
CA LEU A 360 18.99 14.87 0.01
C LEU A 360 18.36 13.47 0.06
N ALA A 361 19.16 12.41 -0.06
CA ALA A 361 18.68 11.04 0.07
C ALA A 361 18.13 10.74 1.46
N LEU A 362 18.81 11.21 2.51
CA LEU A 362 18.35 11.09 3.89
C LEU A 362 17.02 11.83 4.10
N ALA A 363 16.95 13.09 3.66
CA ALA A 363 15.75 13.90 3.76
C ALA A 363 14.58 13.27 3.00
N ALA A 364 14.82 12.78 1.77
CA ALA A 364 13.82 12.09 0.96
C ALA A 364 13.28 10.81 1.63
N GLY A 365 14.16 9.99 2.20
CA GLY A 365 13.79 8.78 2.94
C GLY A 365 12.94 9.08 4.18
N ILE A 366 13.29 10.13 4.93
CA ILE A 366 12.49 10.58 6.08
C ILE A 366 11.14 11.14 5.63
N THR A 367 11.13 12.02 4.62
CA THR A 367 9.89 12.62 4.12
C THR A 367 8.91 11.58 3.61
N ILE A 368 9.35 10.60 2.80
CA ILE A 368 8.42 9.60 2.26
C ILE A 368 7.80 8.75 3.37
N MET A 369 8.53 8.44 4.45
CA MET A 369 7.99 7.82 5.67
C MET A 369 6.98 8.72 6.37
N LEU A 370 7.25 10.02 6.52
CA LEU A 370 6.32 10.96 7.14
C LEU A 370 5.03 11.13 6.31
N ARG A 371 5.14 11.07 4.98
CA ARG A 371 4.00 11.11 4.07
C ARG A 371 3.06 9.91 4.19
N ALA A 372 3.48 8.81 4.83
CA ALA A 372 2.59 7.69 5.13
C ALA A 372 1.36 8.14 5.94
N ARG A 373 1.44 9.22 6.72
CA ARG A 373 0.33 9.80 7.48
C ARG A 373 -0.79 10.41 6.63
N LEU A 374 -0.56 10.65 5.34
CA LEU A 374 -1.58 11.18 4.43
C LEU A 374 -2.59 10.13 3.95
N PHE A 375 -2.35 8.85 4.26
CA PHE A 375 -3.13 7.74 3.76
C PHE A 375 -3.65 6.88 4.91
N ASP A 376 -4.92 6.48 4.84
CA ASP A 376 -5.55 5.62 5.85
C ASP A 376 -5.39 4.12 5.54
N TYR A 377 -5.07 3.77 4.29
CA TYR A 377 -5.02 2.38 3.84
C TYR A 377 -3.66 1.73 4.13
N THR A 378 -3.68 0.59 4.80
CA THR A 378 -2.49 -0.17 5.22
C THR A 378 -1.50 -0.44 4.08
N ALA A 379 -1.99 -0.76 2.87
CA ALA A 379 -1.11 -1.04 1.73
C ALA A 379 -0.33 0.21 1.27
N GLN A 380 -0.96 1.39 1.27
CA GLN A 380 -0.33 2.66 0.90
C GLN A 380 0.67 3.11 1.97
N VAL A 381 0.27 3.01 3.24
CA VAL A 381 1.12 3.29 4.40
C VAL A 381 2.34 2.38 4.41
N ALA A 382 2.16 1.08 4.20
CA ALA A 382 3.24 0.11 4.15
C ALA A 382 4.20 0.41 3.01
N CYS A 383 3.69 0.75 1.81
CA CYS A 383 4.54 1.06 0.67
C CYS A 383 5.45 2.27 0.93
N LEU A 384 4.89 3.38 1.44
CA LEU A 384 5.64 4.60 1.77
C LEU A 384 6.65 4.36 2.90
N THR A 385 6.24 3.62 3.93
CA THR A 385 7.10 3.31 5.09
C THR A 385 8.27 2.42 4.67
N VAL A 386 8.00 1.34 3.92
CA VAL A 386 9.03 0.43 3.42
C VAL A 386 9.97 1.17 2.46
N ALA A 387 9.45 2.03 1.60
CA ALA A 387 10.26 2.82 0.67
C ALA A 387 11.21 3.78 1.40
N GLY A 388 10.76 4.47 2.44
CA GLY A 388 11.66 5.35 3.20
C GLY A 388 12.70 4.58 4.00
N ILE A 389 12.33 3.44 4.61
CA ILE A 389 13.30 2.55 5.27
C ILE A 389 14.33 2.06 4.25
N LEU A 390 13.90 1.57 3.10
CA LEU A 390 14.79 1.06 2.06
C LEU A 390 15.71 2.16 1.51
N THR A 391 15.20 3.38 1.34
CA THR A 391 16.00 4.55 0.93
C THR A 391 17.10 4.86 1.95
N VAL A 392 16.78 4.87 3.24
CA VAL A 392 17.77 5.10 4.32
C VAL A 392 18.77 3.95 4.41
N VAL A 393 18.32 2.70 4.27
CA VAL A 393 19.22 1.52 4.26
C VAL A 393 20.18 1.57 3.08
N LEU A 394 19.70 1.92 1.88
CA LEU A 394 20.54 2.07 0.69
C LEU A 394 21.55 3.22 0.84
N LEU A 395 21.15 4.33 1.45
CA LEU A 395 22.07 5.42 1.80
C LEU A 395 23.17 4.94 2.77
N ILE A 396 22.79 4.25 3.85
CA ILE A 396 23.76 3.70 4.81
C ILE A 396 24.72 2.75 4.11
N LEU A 397 24.20 1.90 3.23
CA LEU A 397 24.99 0.96 2.45
C LEU A 397 25.96 1.69 1.50
N GLY A 398 25.50 2.73 0.79
CA GLY A 398 26.33 3.54 -0.10
C GLY A 398 27.47 4.24 0.64
N ILE A 399 27.17 4.88 1.79
CA ILE A 399 28.19 5.53 2.64
C ILE A 399 29.21 4.52 3.19
N SER A 400 28.78 3.29 3.45
CA SER A 400 29.64 2.21 3.98
C SER A 400 30.54 1.61 2.92
N LEU A 401 30.04 1.42 1.70
CA LEU A 401 30.76 0.78 0.60
C LEU A 401 31.71 1.74 -0.13
N HIS A 402 31.45 3.05 -0.11
CA HIS A 402 32.30 4.08 -0.70
C HIS A 402 32.85 5.04 0.37
N PRO A 403 33.92 4.65 1.10
CA PRO A 403 34.61 5.57 1.97
C PRO A 403 35.28 6.71 1.18
N PRO A 404 35.34 7.95 1.71
CA PRO A 404 36.04 9.05 1.07
C PRO A 404 37.48 8.68 0.76
N VAL A 405 37.89 8.92 -0.48
CA VAL A 405 39.22 8.59 -1.02
C VAL A 405 40.36 9.23 -0.22
N ASP A 406 40.13 10.39 0.38
CA ASP A 406 41.13 11.12 1.17
C ASP A 406 41.52 10.34 2.43
N ILE A 407 40.56 9.69 3.08
CA ILE A 407 40.81 8.94 4.32
C ILE A 407 41.51 7.61 4.01
N LEU A 408 41.16 6.99 2.88
CA LEU A 408 41.86 5.81 2.36
C LEU A 408 43.31 6.15 1.96
N ALA A 409 43.51 7.32 1.34
CA ALA A 409 44.83 7.81 0.96
C ALA A 409 45.70 8.12 2.18
N ASP A 410 45.14 8.71 3.23
CA ASP A 410 45.86 8.98 4.48
C ASP A 410 46.20 7.69 5.23
N LEU A 411 45.31 6.70 5.26
CA LEU A 411 45.64 5.39 5.82
C LEU A 411 46.75 4.70 5.01
N ALA A 412 46.69 4.76 3.67
CA ALA A 412 47.69 4.16 2.80
C ALA A 412 49.06 4.87 2.88
N ARG A 413 49.09 6.19 3.12
CA ARG A 413 50.31 6.99 3.19
C ARG A 413 50.94 7.05 4.57
N PHE A 414 50.14 7.16 5.63
CA PHE A 414 50.61 7.41 6.99
C PHE A 414 50.40 6.23 7.95
N GLY A 415 49.66 5.19 7.54
CA GLY A 415 49.31 4.06 8.40
C GLY A 415 48.40 4.44 9.58
N ASP A 416 47.88 5.67 9.60
CA ASP A 416 47.02 6.17 10.67
C ASP A 416 45.56 5.76 10.42
N SER A 417 45.03 4.93 11.31
CA SER A 417 43.63 4.48 11.30
C SER A 417 42.73 5.35 12.18
N GLY A 418 43.28 6.36 12.87
CA GLY A 418 42.53 7.27 13.75
C GLY A 418 41.30 7.91 13.08
N PRO A 419 41.43 8.56 11.91
CA PRO A 419 40.30 9.18 11.22
C PRO A 419 39.20 8.20 10.81
N LEU A 420 39.55 6.98 10.38
CA LEU A 420 38.58 5.92 10.06
C LEU A 420 37.88 5.39 11.30
N ASN A 421 38.60 5.22 12.40
CA ASN A 421 38.03 4.74 13.67
C ASN A 421 37.02 5.76 14.20
N ILE A 422 37.35 7.06 14.16
CA ILE A 422 36.43 8.13 14.56
C ILE A 422 35.17 8.12 13.69
N ARG A 423 35.32 8.05 12.35
CA ARG A 423 34.17 7.96 11.43
C ARG A 423 33.31 6.73 11.73
N THR A 424 33.93 5.56 11.94
CA THR A 424 33.23 4.31 12.22
C THR A 424 32.44 4.39 13.53
N VAL A 425 33.01 4.98 14.58
CA VAL A 425 32.33 5.20 15.85
C VAL A 425 31.14 6.16 15.68
N TRP A 426 31.34 7.31 15.05
CA TRP A 426 30.25 8.28 14.83
C TRP A 426 29.14 7.74 13.95
N PHE A 427 29.48 7.04 12.88
CA PHE A 427 28.53 6.47 11.94
C PHE A 427 27.73 5.33 12.57
N SER A 428 28.38 4.38 13.23
CA SER A 428 27.71 3.30 13.95
C SER A 428 26.84 3.81 15.11
N ALA A 429 27.31 4.83 15.85
CA ALA A 429 26.51 5.48 16.89
C ALA A 429 25.27 6.17 16.31
N SER A 430 25.38 6.83 15.15
CA SER A 430 24.25 7.46 14.47
C SER A 430 23.21 6.45 14.01
N ILE A 431 23.65 5.31 13.45
CA ILE A 431 22.76 4.21 13.07
C ILE A 431 22.08 3.61 14.30
N ALA A 432 22.84 3.34 15.37
CA ALA A 432 22.31 2.79 16.60
C ALA A 432 21.27 3.72 17.24
N ALA A 433 21.52 5.04 17.24
CA ALA A 433 20.57 6.04 17.69
C ALA A 433 19.29 6.05 16.83
N GLY A 434 19.41 6.04 15.50
CA GLY A 434 18.25 5.97 14.60
C GLY A 434 17.42 4.70 14.80
N ALA A 435 18.09 3.55 14.93
CA ALA A 435 17.43 2.27 15.22
C ALA A 435 16.72 2.28 16.59
N ALA A 436 17.37 2.81 17.63
CA ALA A 436 16.78 2.94 18.96
C ALA A 436 15.52 3.83 18.94
N VAL A 437 15.53 4.92 18.17
CA VAL A 437 14.36 5.79 17.98
C VAL A 437 13.22 5.04 17.28
N LEU A 438 13.49 4.36 16.15
CA LEU A 438 12.47 3.61 15.42
C LEU A 438 11.86 2.48 16.27
N VAL A 439 12.69 1.72 16.98
CA VAL A 439 12.25 0.67 17.91
C VAL A 439 11.45 1.27 19.07
N GLY A 440 11.92 2.37 19.65
CA GLY A 440 11.23 3.07 20.73
C GLY A 440 9.84 3.55 20.31
N VAL A 441 9.73 4.17 19.13
CA VAL A 441 8.45 4.59 18.54
C VAL A 441 7.52 3.39 18.34
N GLY A 442 8.03 2.31 17.72
CA GLY A 442 7.24 1.10 17.46
C GLY A 442 6.74 0.40 18.72
N LEU A 443 7.49 0.46 19.83
CA LEU A 443 7.10 -0.16 21.10
C LEU A 443 6.19 0.72 21.98
N VAL A 444 6.35 2.05 21.91
CA VAL A 444 5.68 3.00 22.81
C VAL A 444 4.38 3.54 22.21
N VAL A 445 4.39 3.95 20.94
CA VAL A 445 3.26 4.65 20.31
C VAL A 445 1.98 3.80 20.28
N PRO A 446 2.01 2.50 19.91
CA PRO A 446 0.79 1.68 19.89
C PRO A 446 0.16 1.50 21.27
N LYS A 447 0.95 1.55 22.35
CA LYS A 447 0.49 1.28 23.72
C LYS A 447 0.02 2.52 24.45
N LYS A 448 0.72 3.65 24.27
CA LYS A 448 0.49 4.89 25.04
C LYS A 448 -0.14 6.00 24.21
N GLY A 449 -0.22 5.84 22.88
CA GLY A 449 -0.55 6.92 21.96
C GLY A 449 0.53 7.99 21.89
N VAL A 450 0.34 8.97 21.00
CA VAL A 450 1.21 10.15 20.89
C VAL A 450 0.54 11.31 21.64
N THR A 451 1.27 11.97 22.54
CA THR A 451 0.72 13.15 23.22
C THR A 451 0.61 14.33 22.24
N PRO A 452 -0.32 15.30 22.46
CA PRO A 452 -0.50 16.44 21.55
C PRO A 452 0.77 17.26 21.31
N PHE A 453 1.65 17.33 22.32
CA PHE A 453 2.96 17.98 22.20
C PHE A 453 3.84 17.29 21.17
N TRP A 454 4.00 15.97 21.28
CA TRP A 454 4.82 15.20 20.33
C TRP A 454 4.22 15.20 18.92
N GLY A 455 2.88 15.16 18.80
CA GLY A 455 2.20 15.34 17.52
C GLY A 455 2.62 16.64 16.83
N ARG A 456 2.53 17.76 17.53
CA ARG A 456 2.93 19.08 16.99
C ARG A 456 4.41 19.18 16.66
N VAL A 457 5.29 18.61 17.49
CA VAL A 457 6.73 18.57 17.20
C VAL A 457 7.00 17.79 15.90
N PHE A 458 6.33 16.65 15.71
CA PHE A 458 6.45 15.89 14.45
C PHE A 458 5.90 16.64 13.25
N ASP A 459 4.82 17.42 13.39
CA ASP A 459 4.27 18.22 12.30
C ASP A 459 5.23 19.34 11.87
N ILE A 460 5.87 20.00 12.84
CA ILE A 460 6.91 21.01 12.57
C ILE A 460 8.12 20.35 11.90
N PHE A 461 8.56 19.19 12.42
CA PHE A 461 9.66 18.43 11.85
C PHE A 461 9.37 18.01 10.40
N ASP A 462 8.16 17.51 10.11
CA ASP A 462 7.73 17.19 8.74
C ASP A 462 7.82 18.42 7.82
N GLY A 463 7.30 19.57 8.26
CA GLY A 463 7.37 20.81 7.50
C GLY A 463 8.82 21.26 7.21
N VAL A 464 9.72 21.14 8.18
CA VAL A 464 11.13 21.52 8.02
C VAL A 464 11.86 20.57 7.07
N VAL A 465 11.69 19.26 7.22
CA VAL A 465 12.35 18.27 6.35
C VAL A 465 11.79 18.36 4.93
N LEU A 466 10.49 18.62 4.76
CA LEU A 466 9.92 18.84 3.44
C LEU A 466 10.48 20.10 2.78
N LEU A 467 10.57 21.20 3.52
CA LEU A 467 11.07 22.47 2.99
C LEU A 467 12.56 22.40 2.63
N SER A 468 13.33 21.55 3.32
CA SER A 468 14.76 21.39 3.04
C SER A 468 15.07 20.63 1.75
N LEU A 469 14.11 19.89 1.17
CA LEU A 469 14.30 19.17 -0.09
C LEU A 469 14.68 20.09 -1.25
N VAL A 470 14.07 21.28 -1.33
CA VAL A 470 14.33 22.26 -2.40
C VAL A 470 15.76 22.82 -2.35
N PRO A 471 16.25 23.41 -1.24
CA PRO A 471 17.62 23.90 -1.18
C PRO A 471 18.65 22.77 -1.31
N LEU A 472 18.38 21.58 -0.78
CA LEU A 472 19.27 20.43 -0.98
C LEU A 472 19.33 20.01 -2.45
N CYS A 473 18.21 20.01 -3.17
CA CYS A 473 18.20 19.75 -4.61
C CYS A 473 19.01 20.79 -5.38
N LEU A 474 18.86 22.09 -5.06
CA LEU A 474 19.66 23.15 -5.68
C LEU A 474 21.16 23.03 -5.38
N ALA A 475 21.52 22.52 -4.21
CA ALA A 475 22.91 22.22 -3.87
C ALA A 475 23.48 21.05 -4.67
N VAL A 476 22.68 20.01 -4.94
CA VAL A 476 23.09 18.89 -5.80
C VAL A 476 23.29 19.34 -7.24
N LEU A 477 22.49 20.30 -7.72
CA LEU A 477 22.59 20.92 -9.04
C LEU A 477 23.72 21.97 -9.18
N ASP A 478 24.56 22.12 -8.15
CA ASP A 478 25.65 23.11 -8.06
C ASP A 478 25.26 24.57 -8.38
N VAL A 479 24.00 24.93 -8.13
CA VAL A 479 23.47 26.29 -8.39
C VAL A 479 24.18 27.31 -7.50
N TYR A 480 24.45 26.95 -6.24
CA TYR A 480 25.14 27.84 -5.29
C TYR A 480 26.60 28.11 -5.70
N GLY A 481 27.30 27.09 -6.23
CA GLY A 481 28.65 27.25 -6.76
C GLY A 481 28.66 28.21 -7.96
N THR A 482 27.72 28.01 -8.88
CA THR A 482 27.53 28.85 -10.07
C THR A 482 27.28 30.32 -9.70
N VAL A 483 26.35 30.60 -8.78
CA VAL A 483 26.02 31.96 -8.34
C VAL A 483 27.22 32.62 -7.63
N ARG A 484 27.94 31.87 -6.79
CA ARG A 484 29.14 32.39 -6.11
C ARG A 484 30.24 32.75 -7.12
N GLY A 485 30.44 31.91 -8.14
CA GLY A 485 31.38 32.16 -9.23
C GLY A 485 31.08 33.47 -9.98
N LEU A 486 29.80 33.71 -10.30
CA LEU A 486 29.36 34.96 -10.94
C LEU A 486 29.69 36.19 -10.09
N THR A 487 29.42 36.14 -8.78
CA THR A 487 29.71 37.26 -7.86
C THR A 487 31.20 37.51 -7.59
N SER A 488 32.05 36.50 -7.79
CA SER A 488 33.51 36.65 -7.66
C SER A 488 34.20 37.15 -8.94
N SER A 489 33.48 37.13 -10.07
CA SER A 489 33.97 37.61 -11.38
C SER A 489 33.58 39.05 -11.71
N SER A 490 32.77 39.68 -10.86
CA SER A 490 32.43 41.12 -10.84
C SER A 490 33.23 41.83 -9.76
#